data_AF-A0A1H1RR13-F1
#
_entry.id   AF-A0A1H1RR13-F1
#
_cell.length_a   1.000
_cell.length_b   1.000
_cell.length_c   1.000
_cell.angle_alpha   90.00
_cell.angle_beta   90.00
_cell.angle_gamma   90.00
#
_symmetry.space_group_name_H-M   'P 1'
#
loop_
_entity.id
_entity.type
_entity.pdbx_description
1 polymer ?
#
loop_
_entity_poly.entity_id
_entity_poly.type
_entity_poly.pdbx_seq_one_letter_code
_entity_poly.pdbx_strand_id
1 'polypeptide(L)'
;MKRKQSIPTPAQLLAKANALPRGVTLSDYLQVMWTLKREKGMSLREIAAWLSVQLGVTVTHMQVYRAMEASLPPPEHFSRVEDVVANEDKRAELDEEAKK
;
A
#
# COMPACT_ATOMS: atom_id res chain seq x y z
N MET A 1 16.47 45.38 13.22
CA MET A 1 15.01 45.27 12.99
C MET A 1 14.62 43.79 13.00
N LYS A 2 13.94 43.30 14.05
CA LYS A 2 13.45 41.92 14.10
C LYS A 2 12.21 41.81 13.21
N ARG A 3 12.28 41.07 12.10
CA ARG A 3 11.12 40.78 11.25
C ARG A 3 10.11 40.00 12.10
N LYS A 4 9.04 40.64 12.57
CA LYS A 4 7.86 39.93 13.07
C LYS A 4 7.31 39.18 11.86
N GLN A 5 7.57 37.88 11.75
CA GLN A 5 6.89 37.05 10.77
C GLN A 5 5.40 37.12 11.14
N SER A 6 4.61 37.84 10.36
CA SER A 6 3.17 37.91 10.54
C SER A 6 2.62 36.49 10.37
N ILE A 7 1.98 35.97 11.41
CA ILE A 7 1.32 34.67 11.34
C ILE A 7 0.26 34.77 10.23
N PRO A 8 0.27 33.88 9.23
CA PRO A 8 -0.67 33.93 8.13
C PRO A 8 -2.10 33.76 8.63
N THR A 9 -3.03 34.52 8.05
CA THR A 9 -4.45 34.41 8.43
C THR A 9 -5.02 33.07 7.98
N PRO A 10 -6.12 32.57 8.59
CA PRO A 10 -6.77 31.33 8.16
C PRO A 10 -7.11 31.31 6.66
N ALA A 11 -7.54 32.44 6.10
CA ALA A 11 -7.82 32.58 4.67
C ALA A 11 -6.56 32.42 3.79
N GLN A 12 -5.41 32.95 4.24
CA GLN A 12 -4.13 32.78 3.55
C GLN A 12 -3.63 31.32 3.60
N LEU A 13 -3.89 30.62 4.70
CA LEU A 13 -3.58 29.20 4.83
C LEU A 13 -4.47 28.34 3.91
N LEU A 14 -5.78 28.62 3.85
CA LEU A 14 -6.71 27.94 2.94
C LEU A 14 -6.36 28.17 1.46
N ALA A 15 -6.04 29.40 1.06
CA ALA A 15 -5.63 29.71 -0.31
C ALA A 15 -4.34 28.97 -0.69
N LYS A 16 -3.38 28.85 0.23
CA LYS A 16 -2.17 28.05 0.02
C LYS A 16 -2.47 26.57 -0.09
N ALA A 17 -3.35 26.04 0.76
CA ALA A 17 -3.74 24.62 0.71
C ALA A 17 -4.47 24.28 -0.60
N ASN A 18 -5.37 25.14 -1.06
CA ASN A 18 -6.09 24.96 -2.33
C ASN A 18 -5.17 25.08 -3.57
N ALA A 19 -4.07 25.82 -3.44
CA ALA A 19 -3.07 25.93 -4.50
C ALA A 19 -2.11 24.74 -4.55
N LEU A 20 -2.12 23.86 -3.54
CA LEU A 20 -1.33 22.62 -3.59
C LEU A 20 -1.96 21.67 -4.60
N PRO A 21 -1.17 21.04 -5.48
CA PRO A 21 -1.68 20.01 -6.35
C PRO A 21 -2.27 18.89 -5.50
N ARG A 22 -3.40 18.31 -5.95
CA ARG A 22 -4.01 17.17 -5.28
C ARG A 22 -2.96 16.07 -5.19
N GLY A 23 -2.53 15.75 -3.98
CA GLY A 23 -1.57 14.68 -3.73
C GLY A 23 -2.16 13.36 -4.20
N VAL A 24 -1.36 12.55 -4.90
CA VAL A 24 -1.75 11.18 -5.20
C VAL A 24 -1.55 10.35 -3.93
N THR A 25 -2.61 9.68 -3.50
CA THR A 25 -2.64 8.82 -2.32
C THR A 25 -2.41 7.37 -2.71
N LEU A 26 -2.00 6.53 -1.76
CA LEU A 26 -1.88 5.09 -2.00
C LEU A 26 -3.21 4.47 -2.45
N SER A 27 -4.34 5.02 -1.98
CA SER A 27 -5.68 4.59 -2.36
C SER A 27 -5.98 4.79 -3.84
N ASP A 28 -5.37 5.79 -4.49
CA ASP A 28 -5.53 6.01 -5.93
C ASP A 28 -4.93 4.85 -6.77
N TYR A 29 -4.05 4.04 -6.15
CA TYR A 29 -3.43 2.87 -6.77
C TYR A 29 -4.07 1.54 -6.36
N LEU A 30 -5.24 1.56 -5.70
CA LEU A 30 -5.89 0.32 -5.22
C LEU A 30 -6.16 -0.69 -6.33
N GLN A 31 -6.69 -0.23 -7.46
CA GLN A 31 -6.95 -1.11 -8.60
C GLN A 31 -5.66 -1.75 -9.12
N VAL A 32 -4.58 -0.98 -9.19
CA VAL A 32 -3.26 -1.48 -9.59
C VAL A 32 -2.75 -2.53 -8.61
N MET A 33 -2.83 -2.27 -7.29
CA MET A 33 -2.42 -3.23 -6.26
C MET A 33 -3.23 -4.54 -6.36
N TRP A 34 -4.53 -4.46 -6.62
CA TRP A 34 -5.38 -5.64 -6.80
C TRP A 34 -5.05 -6.42 -8.07
N THR A 35 -4.79 -5.77 -9.19
CA THR A 35 -4.32 -6.42 -10.42
C THR A 35 -2.98 -7.13 -10.19
N LEU A 36 -2.02 -6.47 -9.54
CA LEU A 36 -0.72 -7.09 -9.23
C LEU A 36 -0.87 -8.30 -8.29
N LYS A 37 -1.75 -8.23 -7.29
CA LYS A 37 -1.98 -9.35 -6.35
C LYS A 37 -2.76 -10.50 -7.00
N ARG A 38 -3.89 -10.22 -7.67
CA ARG A 38 -4.83 -11.25 -8.17
C ARG A 38 -4.45 -11.80 -9.54
N GLU A 39 -4.01 -10.95 -10.47
CA GLU A 39 -3.70 -11.37 -11.85
C GLU A 39 -2.23 -11.75 -12.02
N LYS A 40 -1.33 -11.09 -11.30
CA LYS A 40 0.12 -11.35 -11.40
C LYS A 40 0.67 -12.18 -10.25
N GLY A 41 -0.14 -12.48 -9.23
CA GLY A 41 0.26 -13.30 -8.09
C GLY A 41 1.36 -12.69 -7.22
N MET A 42 1.60 -11.38 -7.32
CA MET A 42 2.68 -10.73 -6.57
C MET A 42 2.38 -10.70 -5.07
N SER A 43 3.42 -10.93 -4.27
CA SER A 43 3.37 -10.71 -2.83
C SER A 43 3.28 -9.22 -2.49
N LEU A 44 2.86 -8.90 -1.27
CA LEU A 44 2.76 -7.51 -0.79
C LEU A 44 4.11 -6.78 -0.80
N ARG A 45 5.22 -7.52 -0.65
CA ARG A 45 6.58 -6.96 -0.71
C ARG A 45 6.96 -6.61 -2.15
N GLU A 46 6.64 -7.49 -3.10
CA GLU A 46 6.86 -7.23 -4.52
C GLU A 46 6.00 -6.07 -5.03
N ILE A 47 4.75 -5.99 -4.58
CA ILE A 47 3.86 -4.86 -4.89
C ILE A 47 4.45 -3.55 -4.36
N ALA A 48 4.92 -3.52 -3.10
CA ALA A 48 5.54 -2.34 -2.52
C ALA A 48 6.81 -1.90 -3.28
N ALA A 49 7.66 -2.86 -3.67
CA ALA A 49 8.83 -2.60 -4.48
C ALA A 49 8.45 -2.08 -5.88
N TRP A 50 7.43 -2.68 -6.51
CA TRP A 50 6.93 -2.28 -7.82
C TRP A 50 6.37 -0.85 -7.80
N LEU A 51 5.55 -0.50 -6.80
CA LEU A 51 5.02 0.86 -6.61
C LEU A 51 6.14 1.88 -6.42
N SER A 52 7.19 1.51 -5.65
CA SER A 52 8.33 2.37 -5.42
C SER A 52 9.16 2.60 -6.68
N VAL A 53 9.43 1.54 -7.46
CA VAL A 53 10.26 1.60 -8.67
C VAL A 53 9.53 2.22 -9.87
N GLN A 54 8.28 1.84 -10.10
CA GLN A 54 7.54 2.24 -11.30
C GLN A 54 6.79 3.56 -11.13
N LEU A 55 6.28 3.85 -9.94
CA LEU A 55 5.43 5.02 -9.68
C LEU A 55 6.08 6.04 -8.74
N GLY A 56 7.29 5.75 -8.21
CA GLY A 56 7.95 6.61 -7.23
C GLY A 56 7.23 6.67 -5.88
N VAL A 57 6.32 5.73 -5.61
CA VAL A 57 5.49 5.71 -4.40
C VAL A 57 6.19 4.86 -3.34
N THR A 58 6.95 5.53 -2.47
CA THR A 58 7.69 4.86 -1.39
C THR A 58 6.73 4.37 -0.30
N VAL A 59 6.42 3.07 -0.32
CA VAL A 59 5.52 2.44 0.64
C VAL A 59 6.06 1.10 1.13
N THR A 60 5.66 0.72 2.34
CA THR A 60 5.97 -0.58 2.93
C THR A 60 4.89 -1.61 2.58
N HIS A 61 5.25 -2.89 2.57
CA HIS A 61 4.31 -4.00 2.37
C HIS A 61 3.12 -3.99 3.37
N MET A 62 3.31 -3.47 4.58
CA MET A 62 2.23 -3.32 5.57
C MET A 62 1.28 -2.17 5.22
N GLN A 63 1.77 -1.09 4.61
CA GLN A 63 0.91 -0.02 4.09
C GLN A 63 0.08 -0.52 2.90
N VAL A 64 0.67 -1.35 2.03
CA VAL A 64 -0.05 -2.03 0.94
C VAL A 64 -1.14 -2.95 1.50
N TYR A 65 -0.80 -3.80 2.48
CA TYR A 65 -1.78 -4.66 3.16
C TYR A 65 -2.96 -3.87 3.71
N ARG A 66 -2.69 -2.84 4.53
CA ARG A 66 -3.73 -2.02 5.16
C ARG A 66 -4.60 -1.28 4.13
N ALA A 67 -4.00 -0.78 3.06
CA ALA A 67 -4.75 -0.13 1.99
C ALA A 67 -5.71 -1.10 1.29
N MET A 68 -5.21 -2.30 0.95
CA MET A 68 -6.03 -3.33 0.32
C MET A 68 -7.10 -3.87 1.27
N GLU A 69 -6.77 -4.11 2.54
CA GLU A 69 -7.70 -4.56 3.58
C GLU A 69 -8.80 -3.54 3.85
N ALA A 70 -8.46 -2.25 3.89
CA ALA A 70 -9.43 -1.15 4.06
C ALA A 70 -10.34 -0.97 2.84
N SER A 71 -9.97 -1.51 1.68
CA SER A 71 -10.80 -1.45 0.46
C SER A 71 -11.85 -2.57 0.39
N LEU A 72 -11.77 -3.56 1.29
CA LEU A 72 -12.70 -4.69 1.32
C LEU A 72 -13.92 -4.37 2.19
N PRO A 73 -15.11 -4.85 1.82
CA PRO A 73 -16.28 -4.76 2.70
C PRO A 73 -16.06 -5.59 3.98
N PRO A 74 -16.76 -5.28 5.09
CA PRO A 74 -16.53 -5.90 6.40
C PRO A 74 -16.48 -7.44 6.48
N PRO A 75 -17.22 -8.24 5.68
CA PRO A 75 -17.08 -9.70 5.70
C PRO A 75 -15.84 -10.22 4.95
N GLU A 76 -15.15 -9.40 4.18
CA GLU A 76 -14.05 -9.79 3.29
C GLU A 76 -12.67 -9.31 3.76
N HIS A 77 -12.56 -8.70 4.94
CA HIS A 77 -11.24 -8.39 5.50
C HIS A 77 -10.36 -9.64 5.48
N PHE A 78 -9.13 -9.50 4.99
CA PHE A 78 -8.19 -10.61 4.88
C PHE A 78 -8.06 -11.28 6.24
N SER A 79 -8.69 -12.45 6.40
CA SER A 79 -8.42 -13.32 7.52
C SER A 79 -6.94 -13.67 7.44
N ARG A 80 -6.15 -13.12 8.37
CA ARG A 80 -4.71 -13.36 8.55
C ARG A 80 -4.32 -14.86 8.52
N VAL A 81 -5.29 -15.75 8.60
CA VAL A 81 -5.13 -17.20 8.74
C VAL A 81 -4.95 -17.90 7.38
N GLU A 82 -5.53 -17.42 6.28
CA GLU A 82 -5.55 -18.21 5.02
C GLU A 82 -4.24 -18.11 4.21
N ASP A 83 -3.58 -16.96 4.17
CA ASP A 83 -2.32 -16.76 3.43
C ASP A 83 -1.09 -17.41 4.12
N VAL A 84 -1.18 -17.74 5.41
CA VAL A 84 -0.11 -18.45 6.16
C VAL A 84 -0.19 -19.95 5.88
N VAL A 85 -1.38 -20.53 5.96
CA VAL A 85 -1.60 -21.98 5.74
C VAL A 85 -1.24 -22.37 4.30
N ALA A 86 -1.63 -21.56 3.30
CA ALA A 86 -1.31 -21.83 1.90
C ALA A 86 0.20 -21.75 1.56
N ASN A 87 1.02 -21.08 2.39
CA ASN A 87 2.47 -21.01 2.23
C ASN A 87 3.23 -22.11 2.98
N GLU A 88 2.66 -22.63 4.07
CA GLU A 88 3.26 -23.74 4.82
C GLU A 88 3.09 -25.07 4.08
N ASP A 89 1.93 -25.32 3.48
CA ASP A 89 1.69 -26.55 2.70
C ASP A 89 2.60 -26.64 1.47
N LYS A 90 2.83 -25.52 0.75
CA LYS A 90 3.76 -25.50 -0.40
C LYS A 90 5.22 -25.71 -0.01
N ARG A 91 5.61 -25.34 1.22
CA ARG A 91 6.96 -25.59 1.72
C ARG A 91 7.15 -27.04 2.14
N ALA A 92 6.12 -27.68 2.68
CA ALA A 92 6.15 -29.08 3.07
C ALA A 92 6.25 -30.01 1.85
N GLU A 93 5.52 -29.73 0.76
CA GLU A 93 5.58 -30.54 -0.48
C GLU A 93 6.97 -30.49 -1.14
N LEU A 94 7.62 -29.32 -1.17
CA LEU A 94 8.96 -29.18 -1.77
C LEU A 94 10.07 -29.90 -0.98
N ASP A 95 9.93 -30.01 0.34
CA ASP A 95 10.88 -30.71 1.22
C ASP A 95 10.69 -32.25 1.17
N GLU A 96 9.52 -32.72 0.78
CA GLU A 96 9.24 -34.15 0.58
C GLU A 96 9.73 -34.64 -0.79
N GLU A 97 9.59 -33.82 -1.84
CA GLU A 97 10.11 -34.12 -3.18
C GLU A 97 11.64 -34.13 -3.24
N ALA A 98 12.31 -33.32 -2.43
CA ALA A 98 13.78 -33.29 -2.35
C ALA A 98 14.40 -34.48 -1.59
N LYS A 99 13.59 -35.36 -0.99
CA LYS A 99 14.04 -36.54 -0.23
C LYS A 99 13.80 -37.89 -0.94
N LYS A 100 13.21 -37.88 -2.15
CA LYS A 100 13.11 -39.07 -3.02
C LYS A 100 14.24 -39.09 -4.05
#